data_AF-A0A6V8NVE1-F1
#
_entry.id   AF-A0A6V8NVE1-F1
#
_cell.length_a   1.000
_cell.length_b   1.000
_cell.length_c   1.000
_cell.angle_alpha   90.00
_cell.angle_beta   90.00
_cell.angle_gamma   90.00
#
_symmetry.space_group_name_H-M   'P 1'
#
loop_
_entity.id
_entity.type
_entity.pdbx_description
1 polymer ?
#
loop_
_entity_poly.entity_id
_entity_poly.type
_entity_poly.pdbx_seq_one_letter_code
_entity_poly.pdbx_strand_id
1 'polypeptide(L)'
;MTREKEHRQRLKYQVASARKKTLENQLAVQLTTELGMSETEAKLPGHRMSQWVLSRPGVRGPNQVLMEAAAGRASFIRNWRRVTKKVRLTPFDTEDLDLELSFGLATMQRGRLLRMIEETYQQDALLSSKQLSLICNITPPSLRSRLQKLREQGISRPGPGTFEEGPSPWWYAPLHLGHGPLPGGQFPPGDQTHRCPVLGAP
;
A
#
# COMPACT_ATOMS: atom_id res chain seq x y z
N MET A 1 -35.91 13.83 4.65
CA MET A 1 -34.67 13.46 5.36
C MET A 1 -33.56 14.40 4.92
N THR A 2 -32.50 14.60 5.73
CA THR A 2 -31.35 15.44 5.34
C THR A 2 -30.43 14.65 4.40
N ARG A 3 -29.87 15.29 3.36
CA ARG A 3 -28.97 14.65 2.35
C ARG A 3 -27.82 13.84 2.97
N GLU A 4 -27.28 14.29 4.10
CA GLU A 4 -26.21 13.61 4.83
C GLU A 4 -26.66 12.26 5.42
N LYS A 5 -27.90 12.19 5.93
CA LYS A 5 -28.47 10.95 6.47
C LYS A 5 -28.71 9.93 5.37
N GLU A 6 -29.22 10.38 4.21
CA GLU A 6 -29.42 9.53 3.03
C GLU A 6 -28.09 8.98 2.50
N HIS A 7 -27.05 9.82 2.44
CA HIS A 7 -25.71 9.39 2.03
C HIS A 7 -25.13 8.33 2.98
N ARG A 8 -25.20 8.54 4.30
CA ARG A 8 -24.73 7.55 5.29
C ARG A 8 -25.52 6.25 5.21
N GLN A 9 -26.82 6.31 5.02
CA GLN A 9 -27.66 5.11 4.90
C GLN A 9 -27.32 4.32 3.63
N ARG A 10 -27.11 5.00 2.51
CA ARG A 10 -26.63 4.40 1.26
C ARG A 10 -25.27 3.74 1.44
N LEU A 11 -24.33 4.41 2.11
CA LEU A 11 -22.99 3.88 2.35
C LEU A 11 -23.04 2.61 3.22
N LYS A 12 -23.83 2.61 4.29
CA LYS A 12 -24.06 1.41 5.13
C LYS A 12 -24.60 0.22 4.32
N TYR A 13 -25.56 0.49 3.44
CA TYR A 13 -26.10 -0.54 2.55
C TYR A 13 -25.02 -1.07 1.58
N GLN A 14 -24.22 -0.19 1.00
CA GLN A 14 -23.12 -0.56 0.11
C GLN A 14 -22.06 -1.41 0.83
N VAL A 15 -21.67 -1.04 2.05
CA VAL A 15 -20.75 -1.82 2.90
C VAL A 15 -21.30 -3.23 3.13
N ALA A 16 -22.56 -3.34 3.57
CA ALA A 16 -23.19 -4.63 3.83
C ALA A 16 -23.27 -5.51 2.56
N SER A 17 -23.59 -4.91 1.42
CA SER A 17 -23.65 -5.60 0.13
C SER A 17 -22.26 -6.06 -0.35
N ALA A 18 -21.23 -5.22 -0.19
CA ALA A 18 -19.86 -5.55 -0.57
C ALA A 18 -19.32 -6.71 0.28
N ARG A 19 -19.54 -6.68 1.60
CA ARG A 19 -19.11 -7.75 2.53
C ARG A 19 -19.69 -9.12 2.16
N LYS A 20 -20.95 -9.16 1.72
CA LYS A 20 -21.58 -10.42 1.26
C LYS A 20 -20.88 -11.07 0.07
N LYS A 21 -20.14 -10.29 -0.73
CA LYS A 21 -19.46 -10.73 -1.96
C LYS A 21 -17.98 -11.01 -1.76
N THR A 22 -17.48 -10.94 -0.52
CA THR A 22 -16.09 -11.29 -0.21
C THR A 22 -15.88 -12.80 -0.37
N LEU A 23 -14.64 -13.19 -0.71
CA LEU A 23 -14.27 -14.61 -0.78
C LEU A 23 -14.51 -15.31 0.56
N GLU A 24 -14.17 -14.64 1.67
CA GLU A 24 -14.45 -15.13 3.03
C GLU A 24 -15.94 -15.47 3.22
N ASN A 25 -16.84 -14.53 2.89
CA ASN A 25 -18.27 -14.76 3.07
C ASN A 25 -18.82 -15.81 2.10
N GLN A 26 -18.29 -15.90 0.88
CA GLN A 26 -18.65 -16.95 -0.07
C GLN A 26 -18.25 -18.33 0.47
N LEU A 27 -17.05 -18.47 1.02
CA LEU A 27 -16.58 -19.72 1.64
C LEU A 27 -17.41 -20.06 2.88
N ALA A 28 -17.71 -19.09 3.74
CA ALA A 28 -18.57 -19.32 4.90
C ALA A 28 -19.99 -19.78 4.51
N VAL A 29 -20.57 -19.19 3.46
CA VAL A 29 -21.86 -19.64 2.92
C VAL A 29 -21.74 -21.08 2.39
N GLN A 30 -20.69 -21.41 1.63
CA GLN A 30 -20.48 -22.77 1.12
C GLN A 30 -20.35 -23.80 2.24
N LEU A 31 -19.58 -23.50 3.28
CA LEU A 31 -19.44 -24.35 4.47
C LEU A 31 -20.79 -24.58 5.19
N THR A 32 -21.64 -23.55 5.22
CA THR A 32 -22.98 -23.66 5.80
C THR A 32 -23.89 -24.54 4.93
N THR A 33 -23.89 -24.33 3.60
CA THR A 33 -24.79 -25.03 2.68
C THR A 33 -24.37 -26.46 2.38
N GLU A 34 -23.06 -26.74 2.31
CA GLU A 34 -22.53 -28.05 1.90
C GLU A 34 -22.18 -28.94 3.08
N LEU A 35 -21.72 -28.36 4.21
CA LEU A 35 -21.30 -29.11 5.39
C LEU A 35 -22.23 -28.96 6.59
N GLY A 36 -23.30 -28.17 6.47
CA GLY A 36 -24.30 -27.99 7.54
C GLY A 36 -23.77 -27.25 8.77
N MET A 37 -22.65 -26.52 8.64
CA MET A 37 -22.07 -25.74 9.75
C MET A 37 -23.01 -24.61 10.19
N SER A 38 -22.98 -24.24 11.47
CA SER A 38 -23.64 -23.02 11.92
C SER A 38 -22.96 -21.77 11.35
N GLU A 39 -23.67 -20.65 11.27
CA GLU A 39 -23.11 -19.38 10.76
C GLU A 39 -21.87 -18.94 11.56
N THR A 40 -21.87 -19.18 12.88
CA THR A 40 -20.75 -18.86 13.76
C THR A 40 -19.55 -19.75 13.52
N GLU A 41 -19.79 -21.05 13.29
CA GLU A 41 -18.72 -22.01 13.00
C GLU A 41 -18.12 -21.78 11.62
N ALA A 42 -18.93 -21.45 10.61
CA ALA A 42 -18.47 -21.28 9.24
C ALA A 42 -17.59 -20.04 9.03
N LYS A 43 -17.73 -19.01 9.88
CA LYS A 43 -16.96 -17.75 9.77
C LYS A 43 -15.45 -17.97 9.89
N LEU A 44 -15.00 -18.68 10.93
CA LEU A 44 -13.58 -18.84 11.21
C LEU A 44 -12.84 -19.67 10.15
N PRO A 45 -13.34 -20.86 9.72
CA PRO A 45 -12.76 -21.61 8.62
C PRO A 45 -12.85 -20.83 7.30
N GLY A 46 -13.98 -20.16 7.01
CA GLY A 46 -14.12 -19.30 5.83
C GLY A 46 -13.03 -18.23 5.75
N HIS A 47 -12.77 -17.55 6.88
CA HIS A 47 -11.68 -16.57 6.98
C HIS A 47 -10.30 -17.22 6.73
N ARG A 48 -9.97 -18.30 7.45
CA ARG A 48 -8.66 -18.97 7.31
C ARG A 48 -8.44 -19.54 5.91
N MET A 49 -9.46 -20.15 5.32
CA MET A 49 -9.41 -20.69 3.96
C MET A 49 -9.21 -19.56 2.95
N SER A 50 -9.91 -18.44 3.10
CA SER A 50 -9.74 -17.30 2.20
C SER A 50 -8.30 -16.77 2.23
N GLN A 51 -7.72 -16.58 3.42
CA GLN A 51 -6.33 -16.14 3.60
C GLN A 51 -5.35 -17.17 3.00
N TRP A 52 -5.58 -18.45 3.28
CA TRP A 52 -4.77 -19.53 2.75
C TRP A 52 -4.79 -19.59 1.22
N VAL A 53 -5.96 -19.46 0.59
CA VAL A 53 -6.12 -19.44 -0.89
C VAL A 53 -5.39 -18.23 -1.48
N LEU A 54 -5.59 -17.04 -0.92
CA LEU A 54 -4.98 -15.80 -1.40
C LEU A 54 -3.46 -15.75 -1.19
N SER A 55 -2.95 -16.49 -0.20
CA SER A 55 -1.51 -16.63 0.04
C SER A 55 -0.80 -17.49 -1.01
N ARG A 56 -1.52 -18.30 -1.79
CA ARG A 56 -0.93 -19.21 -2.76
C ARG A 56 -0.22 -18.43 -3.88
N PRO A 57 0.99 -18.84 -4.29
CA PRO A 57 1.66 -18.25 -5.45
C PRO A 57 0.80 -18.47 -6.71
N GLY A 58 0.67 -17.44 -7.53
CA GLY A 58 -0.12 -17.48 -8.76
C GLY A 58 -1.63 -17.26 -8.57
N VAL A 59 -2.16 -17.35 -7.34
CA VAL A 59 -3.55 -16.99 -7.06
C VAL A 59 -3.66 -15.47 -6.89
N ARG A 60 -4.59 -14.88 -7.65
CA ARG A 60 -4.94 -13.46 -7.59
C ARG A 60 -6.30 -13.32 -6.94
N GLY A 61 -6.37 -12.50 -5.89
CA GLY A 61 -7.65 -12.16 -5.27
C GLY A 61 -8.59 -11.41 -6.22
N PRO A 62 -9.91 -11.47 -5.99
CA PRO A 62 -10.89 -10.83 -6.85
C PRO A 62 -10.69 -9.31 -6.94
N ASN A 63 -10.20 -8.70 -5.86
CA ASN A 63 -9.93 -7.26 -5.77
C ASN A 63 -8.48 -6.89 -6.10
N GLN A 64 -7.68 -7.83 -6.61
CA GLN A 64 -6.28 -7.62 -6.91
C GLN A 64 -6.04 -7.38 -8.40
N VAL A 65 -5.11 -6.49 -8.71
CA VAL A 65 -4.63 -6.23 -10.06
C VAL A 65 -3.13 -6.50 -10.15
N LEU A 66 -2.66 -6.82 -11.36
CA LEU A 66 -1.24 -6.90 -11.67
C LEU A 66 -0.83 -5.61 -12.37
N MET A 67 0.22 -4.96 -11.86
CA MET A 67 0.78 -3.76 -12.46
C MET A 67 2.30 -3.90 -12.60
N GLU A 68 2.86 -3.34 -13.66
CA GLU A 68 4.33 -3.25 -13.79
C GLU A 68 4.84 -2.09 -12.95
N ALA A 69 5.78 -2.36 -12.05
CA ALA A 69 6.42 -1.37 -11.17
C ALA A 69 7.93 -1.40 -11.36
N ALA A 70 8.63 -0.34 -10.93
CA ALA A 70 10.09 -0.31 -10.94
C ALA A 70 10.62 -1.37 -9.96
N ALA A 71 11.48 -2.27 -10.41
CA ALA A 71 11.99 -3.36 -9.59
C ALA A 71 13.06 -2.87 -8.60
N GLY A 72 13.04 -3.41 -7.38
CA GLY A 72 14.01 -3.14 -6.34
C GLY A 72 13.66 -1.93 -5.48
N ARG A 73 13.78 -2.07 -4.17
CA ARG A 73 13.64 -0.96 -3.20
C ARG A 73 14.65 0.16 -3.43
N ALA A 74 15.81 -0.15 -4.02
CA ALA A 74 16.89 0.81 -4.30
C ALA A 74 16.78 1.50 -5.68
N SER A 75 15.68 1.30 -6.43
CA SER A 75 15.48 1.88 -7.77
C SER A 75 15.21 3.40 -7.79
N PHE A 76 15.71 4.10 -6.76
CA PHE A 76 15.71 5.56 -6.63
C PHE A 76 16.53 6.28 -7.71
N ILE A 77 17.43 5.58 -8.39
CA ILE A 77 18.33 6.16 -9.39
C ILE A 77 17.57 6.43 -10.70
N ARG A 78 17.94 7.53 -11.37
CA ARG A 78 17.41 8.10 -12.64
C ARG A 78 17.10 7.11 -13.78
N ASN A 79 17.51 5.83 -13.66
CA ASN A 79 17.37 4.74 -14.63
C ASN A 79 16.29 3.67 -14.26
N TRP A 80 15.29 4.01 -13.45
CA TRP A 80 14.21 3.08 -13.02
C TRP A 80 13.44 2.38 -14.16
N ARG A 81 13.51 2.90 -15.40
CA ARG A 81 12.82 2.32 -16.57
C ARG A 81 13.44 1.02 -17.10
N ARG A 82 14.61 0.60 -16.62
CA ARG A 82 15.34 -0.55 -17.19
C ARG A 82 14.89 -1.90 -16.65
N VAL A 83 14.38 -1.97 -15.42
CA VAL A 83 13.95 -3.23 -14.81
C VAL A 83 12.57 -3.04 -14.20
N THR A 84 11.58 -3.71 -14.80
CA THR A 84 10.21 -3.72 -14.32
C THR A 84 9.85 -5.09 -13.74
N LYS A 85 9.01 -5.08 -12.70
CA LYS A 85 8.48 -6.28 -12.06
C LYS A 85 6.97 -6.18 -11.97
N LYS A 86 6.27 -7.29 -12.21
CA LYS A 86 4.82 -7.37 -11.99
C LYS A 86 4.55 -7.48 -10.49
N VAL A 87 3.81 -6.52 -9.96
CA VAL A 87 3.36 -6.47 -8.57
C VAL A 87 1.87 -6.72 -8.47
N ARG A 88 1.48 -7.44 -7.41
CA ARG A 88 0.08 -7.60 -7.00
C ARG A 88 -0.32 -6.40 -6.16
N LEU A 89 -1.40 -5.74 -6.54
CA LEU A 89 -1.94 -4.60 -5.82
C LEU A 89 -3.40 -4.84 -5.50
N THR A 90 -3.88 -4.30 -4.39
CA THR A 90 -5.29 -4.38 -3.95
C THR A 90 -5.93 -2.98 -3.99
N PRO A 91 -6.35 -2.44 -5.16
CA PRO A 91 -6.78 -1.06 -5.27
C PRO A 91 -8.01 -0.75 -4.43
N PHE A 92 -8.86 -1.75 -4.18
CA PHE A 92 -10.06 -1.64 -3.39
C PHE A 92 -10.11 -2.77 -2.37
N ASP A 93 -10.41 -2.43 -1.12
CA ASP A 93 -10.71 -3.41 -0.08
C ASP A 93 -12.03 -3.05 0.63
N THR A 94 -12.70 -4.03 1.22
CA THR A 94 -13.91 -3.78 2.01
C THR A 94 -13.65 -2.85 3.21
N GLU A 95 -12.47 -2.89 3.80
CA GLU A 95 -12.06 -1.99 4.88
C GLU A 95 -12.03 -0.52 4.44
N ASP A 96 -11.86 -0.25 3.14
CA ASP A 96 -11.94 1.12 2.60
C ASP A 96 -13.33 1.72 2.89
N LEU A 97 -14.39 0.93 2.73
CA LEU A 97 -15.76 1.40 2.98
C LEU A 97 -16.00 1.68 4.47
N ASP A 98 -15.35 0.93 5.36
CA ASP A 98 -15.43 1.15 6.80
C ASP A 98 -14.69 2.42 7.21
N LEU A 99 -13.53 2.69 6.59
CA LEU A 99 -12.80 3.95 6.74
C LEU A 99 -13.61 5.14 6.24
N GLU A 100 -14.28 4.99 5.09
CA GLU A 100 -15.16 6.06 4.56
C GLU A 100 -16.34 6.32 5.49
N LEU A 101 -16.96 5.25 6.01
CA LEU A 101 -18.11 5.37 6.91
C LEU A 101 -17.73 6.03 8.24
N SER A 102 -16.55 5.70 8.78
CA SER A 102 -16.11 6.14 10.11
C SER A 102 -15.40 7.49 10.09
N PHE A 103 -14.58 7.75 9.07
CA PHE A 103 -13.65 8.89 9.02
C PHE A 103 -13.73 9.70 7.73
N GLY A 104 -14.63 9.34 6.81
CA GLY A 104 -14.88 10.06 5.57
C GLY A 104 -13.92 9.70 4.41
N LEU A 105 -14.29 10.18 3.22
CA LEU A 105 -13.63 9.89 1.95
C LEU A 105 -12.12 10.22 1.95
N ALA A 106 -11.73 11.31 2.61
CA ALA A 106 -10.34 11.73 2.64
C ALA A 106 -9.44 10.71 3.34
N THR A 107 -9.92 10.09 4.41
CA THR A 107 -9.21 9.07 5.18
C THR A 107 -9.15 7.76 4.43
N MET A 108 -10.27 7.32 3.82
CA MET A 108 -10.29 6.16 2.93
C MET A 108 -9.26 6.29 1.80
N GLN A 109 -9.24 7.41 1.08
CA GLN A 109 -8.29 7.62 -0.03
C GLN A 109 -6.83 7.60 0.45
N ARG A 110 -6.55 8.06 1.68
CA ARG A 110 -5.22 7.97 2.28
C ARG A 110 -4.85 6.54 2.67
N GLY A 111 -5.77 5.79 3.27
CA GLY A 111 -5.57 4.37 3.60
C GLY A 111 -5.24 3.55 2.35
N ARG A 112 -5.99 3.76 1.27
CA ARG A 112 -5.72 3.14 -0.04
C ARG A 112 -4.33 3.47 -0.57
N LEU A 113 -3.93 4.74 -0.53
CA LEU A 113 -2.59 5.16 -0.97
C LEU A 113 -1.49 4.45 -0.18
N LEU A 114 -1.63 4.41 1.15
CA LEU A 114 -0.65 3.74 2.03
C LEU A 114 -0.58 2.24 1.72
N ARG A 115 -1.73 1.57 1.58
CA ARG A 115 -1.79 0.15 1.18
C ARG A 115 -1.02 -0.11 -0.11
N MET A 116 -1.20 0.72 -1.15
CA MET A 116 -0.48 0.51 -2.44
C MET A 116 1.02 0.67 -2.30
N ILE A 117 1.46 1.65 -1.51
CA ILE A 117 2.88 1.90 -1.25
C ILE A 117 3.47 0.72 -0.47
N GLU A 118 2.77 0.23 0.54
CA GLU A 118 3.22 -0.88 1.36
C GLU A 118 3.28 -2.20 0.58
N GLU A 119 2.21 -2.56 -0.13
CA GLU A 119 2.15 -3.80 -0.93
C GLU A 119 3.27 -3.86 -1.99
N THR A 120 3.58 -2.74 -2.63
CA THR A 120 4.70 -2.67 -3.58
C THR A 120 6.05 -2.79 -2.91
N TYR A 121 6.22 -2.11 -1.78
CA TYR A 121 7.46 -2.18 -1.01
C TYR A 121 7.74 -3.59 -0.48
N GLN A 122 6.70 -4.30 0.00
CA GLN A 122 6.77 -5.69 0.42
C GLN A 122 7.18 -6.62 -0.73
N GLN A 123 6.79 -6.30 -1.97
CA GLN A 123 7.15 -7.04 -3.18
C GLN A 123 8.47 -6.60 -3.82
N ASP A 124 9.27 -5.80 -3.12
CA ASP A 124 10.54 -5.25 -3.59
C ASP A 124 10.41 -4.50 -4.92
N ALA A 125 9.47 -3.56 -4.96
CA ALA A 125 9.22 -2.69 -6.11
C ALA A 125 8.66 -1.33 -5.68
N LEU A 126 8.74 -0.34 -6.57
CA LEU A 126 8.26 1.03 -6.32
C LEU A 126 7.29 1.51 -7.39
N LEU A 127 6.22 2.19 -6.97
CA LEU A 127 5.27 2.83 -7.88
C LEU A 127 5.64 4.29 -8.16
N SER A 128 5.56 4.66 -9.44
CA SER A 128 5.64 6.06 -9.85
C SER A 128 4.41 6.84 -9.39
N SER A 129 4.54 8.16 -9.25
CA SER A 129 3.39 9.03 -8.91
C SER A 129 2.27 8.96 -9.95
N LYS A 130 2.61 8.74 -11.24
CA LYS A 130 1.63 8.54 -12.31
C LYS A 130 0.81 7.26 -12.08
N GLN A 131 1.47 6.16 -11.72
CA GLN A 131 0.82 4.89 -11.42
C GLN A 131 -0.06 4.98 -10.19
N LEU A 132 0.40 5.66 -9.12
CA LEU A 132 -0.43 5.89 -7.93
C LEU A 132 -1.67 6.72 -8.24
N SER A 133 -1.52 7.80 -9.01
CA SER A 133 -2.67 8.61 -9.45
C SER A 133 -3.67 7.79 -10.26
N LEU A 134 -3.18 6.96 -11.19
CA LEU A 134 -4.02 6.09 -12.01
C LEU A 134 -4.77 5.06 -11.15
N ILE A 135 -4.05 4.30 -10.32
CA ILE A 135 -4.64 3.17 -9.60
C ILE A 135 -5.57 3.61 -8.48
N CYS A 136 -5.29 4.74 -7.83
CA CYS A 136 -6.15 5.28 -6.78
C CYS A 136 -7.28 6.15 -7.33
N ASN A 137 -7.33 6.42 -8.63
CA ASN A 137 -8.23 7.38 -9.26
C ASN A 137 -8.16 8.77 -8.60
N ILE A 138 -6.94 9.27 -8.37
CA ILE A 138 -6.68 10.56 -7.72
C ILE A 138 -5.91 11.46 -8.67
N THR A 139 -6.38 12.70 -8.85
CA THR A 139 -5.71 13.69 -9.69
C THR A 139 -4.30 14.02 -9.17
N PRO A 140 -3.33 14.35 -10.04
CA PRO A 140 -1.96 14.66 -9.60
C PRO A 140 -1.86 15.75 -8.51
N PRO A 141 -2.64 16.87 -8.55
CA PRO A 141 -2.64 17.87 -7.47
C PRO A 141 -3.11 17.30 -6.13
N SER A 142 -4.19 16.52 -6.15
CA SER A 142 -4.73 15.86 -4.95
C SER A 142 -3.77 14.83 -4.38
N LEU A 143 -3.06 14.09 -5.24
CA LEU A 143 -2.02 13.15 -4.81
C LEU A 143 -0.88 13.90 -4.10
N ARG A 144 -0.38 15.00 -4.67
CA ARG A 144 0.68 15.81 -4.05
C ARG A 144 0.26 16.34 -2.68
N SER A 145 -0.93 16.92 -2.56
CA SER A 145 -1.44 17.43 -1.29
C SER A 145 -1.55 16.32 -0.23
N ARG A 146 -2.03 15.14 -0.61
CA ARG A 146 -2.15 13.99 0.31
C ARG A 146 -0.80 13.46 0.77
N LEU A 147 0.18 13.38 -0.13
CA LEU A 147 1.55 12.97 0.18
C LEU A 147 2.27 14.01 1.05
N GLN A 148 2.05 15.31 0.81
CA GLN A 148 2.60 16.37 1.64
C GLN A 148 2.10 16.25 3.10
N LYS A 149 0.79 16.07 3.28
CA LYS A 149 0.22 15.86 4.61
C LYS A 149 0.73 14.58 5.29
N LEU A 150 1.20 13.58 4.54
CA LEU A 150 1.82 12.37 5.12
C LEU A 150 3.25 12.70 5.57
N ARG A 151 3.98 13.47 4.76
CA ARG A 151 5.32 13.96 5.09
C ARG A 151 5.33 14.82 6.34
N GLU A 152 4.35 15.70 6.51
CA GLU A 152 4.14 16.48 7.74
C GLU A 152 3.93 15.59 8.98
N GLN A 153 3.45 14.36 8.79
CA GLN A 153 3.27 13.36 9.84
C GLN A 153 4.50 12.44 9.99
N GLY A 154 5.62 12.76 9.34
CA GLY A 154 6.84 11.94 9.34
C GLY A 154 6.80 10.73 8.40
N ILE A 155 5.74 10.57 7.60
CA ILE A 155 5.55 9.44 6.69
C ILE A 155 6.02 9.85 5.29
N SER A 156 7.22 9.42 4.92
CA SER A 156 7.75 9.60 3.56
C SER A 156 7.45 8.36 2.68
N ARG A 157 7.23 8.60 1.38
CA ARG A 157 7.01 7.53 0.40
C ARG A 157 8.35 7.18 -0.28
N PRO A 158 8.74 5.90 -0.37
CA PRO A 158 9.79 5.49 -1.29
C PRO A 158 9.26 5.59 -2.74
N GLY A 159 9.85 6.49 -3.54
CA GLY A 159 9.44 6.74 -4.92
C GLY A 159 10.60 6.57 -5.92
N PRO A 160 10.35 6.06 -7.13
CA PRO A 160 11.40 5.94 -8.14
C PRO A 160 11.88 7.34 -8.56
N GLY A 161 13.20 7.54 -8.61
CA GLY A 161 13.81 8.81 -9.01
C GLY A 161 13.86 9.91 -7.95
N THR A 162 13.27 9.72 -6.76
CA THR A 162 13.34 10.69 -5.65
C THR A 162 14.23 10.14 -4.56
N PHE A 163 15.48 10.61 -4.50
CA PHE A 163 16.33 10.49 -3.33
C PHE A 163 15.95 11.66 -2.40
N GLU A 164 14.88 11.49 -1.63
CA GLU A 164 14.72 12.31 -0.43
C GLU A 164 15.24 11.46 0.72
N GLU A 165 16.37 11.86 1.29
CA GLU A 165 16.84 11.42 2.61
C GLU A 165 15.78 11.84 3.65
N GLY A 166 14.67 11.12 3.69
CA GLY A 166 13.86 11.01 4.90
C GLY A 166 14.54 10.03 5.84
N PRO A 167 14.25 10.10 7.16
CA PRO A 167 14.72 9.08 8.08
C PRO A 167 14.32 7.71 7.53
N SER A 168 15.13 6.69 7.82
CA SER A 168 14.90 5.28 7.50
C SER A 168 13.40 4.94 7.41
N PRO A 169 12.98 4.06 6.48
CA PRO A 169 11.57 3.73 6.32
C PRO A 169 10.95 3.46 7.69
N TRP A 170 9.75 4.00 7.94
CA TRP A 170 9.06 4.13 9.24
C TRP A 170 8.93 2.87 10.11
N TRP A 171 9.45 1.72 9.66
CA TRP A 171 9.68 0.50 10.43
C TRP A 171 11.09 0.39 11.05
N TYR A 172 11.96 1.39 10.88
CA TYR A 172 13.32 1.48 11.46
C TYR A 172 13.49 2.65 12.44
N ALA A 173 12.44 3.06 13.14
CA ALA A 173 12.64 3.69 14.43
C ALA A 173 12.87 2.55 15.44
N PRO A 174 14.09 2.32 15.96
CA PRO A 174 14.18 1.53 17.18
C PRO A 174 13.32 2.29 18.20
N LEU A 175 12.26 1.65 18.68
CA LEU A 175 11.70 1.99 19.97
C LEU A 175 12.90 2.08 20.92
N HIS A 176 13.29 3.29 21.30
CA HIS A 176 14.30 3.52 22.33
C HIS A 176 13.71 3.07 23.68
N LEU A 177 13.57 1.75 23.83
CA LEU A 177 13.64 1.09 25.12
C LEU A 177 15.11 0.70 25.28
N GLY A 178 15.75 1.37 26.23
CA GLY A 178 17.19 1.41 26.34
C GLY A 178 17.84 0.03 26.41
N HIS A 179 18.80 -0.20 25.53
CA HIS A 179 19.99 -0.99 25.79
C HIS A 179 21.13 -0.44 24.90
N GLY A 180 22.36 -0.54 25.40
CA GLY A 180 23.54 0.23 24.99
C GLY A 180 24.01 0.10 23.53
N PRO A 181 25.12 0.78 23.17
CA PRO A 181 25.57 0.90 21.79
C PRO A 181 26.10 -0.45 21.28
N LEU A 182 25.64 -0.88 20.11
CA LEU A 182 26.23 -2.02 19.39
C LEU A 182 27.36 -1.55 18.45
N PRO A 183 28.35 -2.43 18.18
CA PRO A 183 29.70 -2.05 17.80
C PRO A 183 29.86 -1.75 16.31
N GLY A 184 30.93 -1.03 15.99
CA GLY A 184 31.25 -0.49 14.67
C GLY A 184 31.21 -1.50 13.53
N GLY A 185 30.47 -1.14 12.49
CA GLY A 185 30.60 -1.67 11.13
C GLY A 185 31.21 -0.58 10.24
N GLN A 186 32.41 -0.85 9.76
CA GLN A 186 33.20 0.01 8.89
C GLN A 186 32.46 0.25 7.55
N PHE A 187 32.28 1.52 7.18
CA PHE A 187 32.01 1.90 5.78
C PHE A 187 33.32 1.81 4.99
N PRO A 188 33.33 1.27 3.76
CA PRO A 188 34.52 1.32 2.91
C PRO A 188 34.83 2.78 2.52
N PRO A 189 36.11 3.18 2.46
CA PRO A 189 36.51 4.55 2.19
C PRO A 189 36.18 4.95 0.75
N GLY A 190 35.71 6.18 0.58
CA GLY A 190 35.30 6.75 -0.70
C GLY A 190 36.46 6.85 -1.67
N ASP A 191 36.22 6.38 -2.90
CA ASP A 191 37.11 6.59 -4.04
C ASP A 191 36.83 7.98 -4.62
N GLN A 192 37.67 8.95 -4.23
CA GLN A 192 37.69 10.29 -4.78
C GLN A 192 38.43 10.32 -6.11
N THR A 193 37.79 9.87 -7.20
CA THR A 193 38.21 10.23 -8.54
C THR A 193 37.01 10.38 -9.45
N HIS A 194 36.60 11.61 -9.72
CA HIS A 194 36.52 12.17 -11.08
C HIS A 194 36.02 13.62 -10.98
N ARG A 195 36.95 14.53 -11.23
CA ARG A 195 36.75 15.98 -11.34
C ARG A 195 35.80 16.29 -12.50
N CYS A 196 34.73 17.04 -12.24
CA CYS A 196 34.03 17.81 -13.28
C CYS A 196 34.90 19.02 -13.67
N PRO A 197 35.14 19.30 -14.96
CA PRO A 197 35.82 20.52 -15.38
C PRO A 197 34.88 21.72 -15.26
N VAL A 198 35.36 22.75 -14.56
CA VAL A 198 34.74 24.08 -14.47
C VAL A 198 34.92 24.78 -15.82
N LEU A 199 33.81 25.23 -16.39
CA LEU A 199 33.77 26.16 -17.52
C LEU A 199 34.40 27.49 -17.10
N GLY A 200 35.57 27.80 -17.66
CA GLY A 200 36.15 29.14 -17.66
C GLY A 200 36.06 29.72 -19.07
N ALA A 201 35.34 30.82 -19.22
CA ALA A 201 35.40 31.70 -20.38
C ALA A 201 36.24 32.94 -20.00
N PRO A 202 37.10 33.44 -20.88
CA PRO A 202 37.32 34.87 -21.03
C PRO A 202 36.24 35.49 -21.94
#